data_AF-A0A836V5J8-F1
#
_entry.id   AF-A0A836V5J8-F1
#
_cell.length_a   1.000
_cell.length_b   1.000
_cell.length_c   1.000
_cell.angle_alpha   90.00
_cell.angle_beta   90.00
_cell.angle_gamma   90.00
#
_symmetry.space_group_name_H-M   'P 1'
#
loop_
_entity.id
_entity.type
_entity.pdbx_description
1 polymer ?
#
loop_
_entity_poly.entity_id
_entity_poly.type
_entity_poly.pdbx_seq_one_letter_code
_entity_poly.pdbx_strand_id
1 'polypeptide(L)' 'QKMQKYFCKKCESEFDGSPKIQIEESPNEPVADGLILKERGQYTCGKCSSIIGEYRVFEKGQ' A
#
# COMPACT_ATOMS: atom_id res chain seq x y z
N GLN A 1 -12.76 -9.32 -17.74
CA GLN A 1 -13.17 -8.70 -16.45
C GLN A 1 -12.15 -9.09 -15.39
N LYS A 2 -11.35 -8.15 -14.86
CA LYS A 2 -10.40 -8.46 -13.78
C LYS A 2 -11.19 -8.46 -12.47
N MET A 3 -11.58 -9.64 -11.98
CA MET A 3 -12.15 -9.79 -10.65
C MET A 3 -11.04 -9.55 -9.62
N GLN A 4 -10.94 -8.33 -9.09
CA GLN A 4 -10.08 -8.02 -7.96
C GLN A 4 -10.95 -8.03 -6.70
N LYS A 5 -10.85 -9.11 -5.93
CA LYS A 5 -11.49 -9.20 -4.62
C LYS A 5 -10.48 -8.83 -3.55
N TYR A 6 -10.86 -7.97 -2.63
CA TYR A 6 -10.02 -7.57 -1.50
C TYR A 6 -10.60 -8.13 -0.21
N PHE A 7 -9.76 -8.75 0.60
CA PHE A 7 -10.16 -9.36 1.88
C PHE A 7 -9.59 -8.57 3.04
N CYS A 8 -10.43 -8.19 3.99
CA CYS A 8 -9.99 -7.55 5.22
C CYS A 8 -9.93 -8.60 6.35
N LYS A 9 -8.74 -8.87 6.88
CA LYS A 9 -8.57 -9.79 8.02
C LYS A 9 -9.30 -9.32 9.29
N LYS A 10 -9.42 -8.01 9.49
CA LYS A 10 -10.08 -7.46 10.68
C LYS A 10 -11.61 -7.50 10.60
N CYS A 11 -12.17 -7.42 9.39
CA CYS A 11 -13.60 -7.59 9.18
C CYS A 11 -13.98 -9.03 8.82
N GLU A 12 -12.99 -9.92 8.67
CA GLU A 12 -13.12 -11.30 8.20
C GLU A 12 -14.05 -11.41 6.98
N SER A 13 -13.98 -10.42 6.09
CA SER A 13 -14.91 -10.28 4.98
C SER A 13 -14.24 -9.73 3.73
N GLU A 14 -14.75 -10.20 2.61
CA GLU A 14 -14.46 -9.65 1.29
C GLU A 14 -15.21 -8.31 1.12
N PHE A 15 -14.63 -7.42 0.34
CA PHE A 15 -15.31 -6.20 -0.07
C PHE A 15 -15.06 -5.93 -1.55
N ASP A 16 -16.09 -5.37 -2.18
CA ASP A 16 -16.06 -4.90 -3.55
C ASP A 16 -15.51 -3.47 -3.60
N GLY A 17 -14.60 -3.22 -4.54
CA GLY A 17 -13.95 -1.92 -4.71
C GLY A 17 -12.51 -1.86 -4.18
N SER A 18 -11.76 -0.88 -4.70
CA SER A 18 -10.35 -0.69 -4.38
C SER A 18 -10.15 -0.27 -2.92
N PRO A 19 -9.13 -0.81 -2.22
CA PRO A 19 -8.78 -0.35 -0.88
C PRO A 19 -8.30 1.10 -0.89
N LYS A 20 -8.49 1.81 0.23
CA LYS A 20 -8.00 3.18 0.38
C LYS A 20 -6.49 3.15 0.52
N ILE A 21 -5.80 4.01 -0.21
CA ILE A 21 -4.36 4.17 -0.10
C ILE A 21 -4.08 5.28 0.91
N GLN A 22 -3.25 4.97 1.91
CA GLN A 22 -2.75 5.92 2.88
C GLN A 22 -1.24 6.07 2.64
N ILE A 23 -0.83 7.21 2.07
CA ILE A 23 0.57 7.49 1.74
C ILE A 23 1.26 7.93 3.03
N GLU A 24 2.36 7.29 3.39
CA GLU A 24 3.19 7.75 4.52
C GLU A 24 4.10 8.87 4.02
N GLU A 25 4.10 10.02 4.72
CA GLU A 25 4.93 11.17 4.36
C GLU A 25 6.40 10.90 4.71
N SER A 26 7.16 10.35 3.75
CA SER A 26 8.63 10.42 3.65
C SER A 26 9.10 9.97 2.26
N PRO A 27 8.83 10.76 1.19
CA PRO A 27 9.32 10.43 -0.14
C PRO A 27 10.83 10.70 -0.25
N ASN A 28 11.57 9.75 -0.84
CA ASN A 28 13.01 9.78 -1.13
C ASN A 28 13.96 9.41 0.03
N GLU A 29 13.63 8.36 0.78
CA GLU A 29 14.57 7.79 1.75
C GLU A 29 15.60 6.91 1.03
N PRO A 30 16.93 7.14 1.19
CA PRO A 30 17.95 6.24 0.68
C PRO A 30 17.97 4.96 1.54
N VAL A 31 17.53 3.84 0.96
CA VAL A 31 17.45 2.55 1.66
C VAL A 31 18.69 1.67 1.43
N ALA A 32 19.39 1.89 0.32
CA ALA A 32 20.66 1.24 -0.01
C ALA A 32 21.43 2.08 -1.04
N ASP A 33 22.68 1.69 -1.30
CA ASP A 33 23.52 2.32 -2.33
C ASP A 33 22.85 2.19 -3.71
N GLY A 34 22.55 3.34 -4.34
CA GLY A 34 21.82 3.38 -5.61
C GLY A 34 20.35 2.91 -5.53
N LEU A 35 19.71 2.88 -4.36
CA LEU A 35 18.30 2.53 -4.21
C LEU A 35 17.56 3.51 -3.29
N ILE A 36 16.58 4.20 -3.85
CA ILE A 36 15.79 5.23 -3.17
C ILE A 36 14.36 4.72 -3.00
N LEU A 37 13.84 4.76 -1.78
CA LEU A 37 12.41 4.57 -1.52
C LEU A 37 11.69 5.87 -1.90
N LYS A 38 11.09 5.87 -3.08
CA LYS A 38 10.38 7.02 -3.64
C LYS A 38 9.05 7.26 -2.92
N GLU A 39 8.32 6.17 -2.65
CA GLU A 39 7.00 6.24 -2.04
C GLU A 39 6.74 5.01 -1.19
N ARG A 40 6.14 5.21 -0.02
CA ARG A 40 5.57 4.15 0.80
C ARG A 40 4.13 4.49 1.08
N GLY A 41 3.27 3.49 1.01
CA GLY A 41 1.91 3.63 1.47
C GLY A 41 1.31 2.33 1.92
N GLN A 42 0.13 2.44 2.51
CA GLN A 42 -0.58 1.33 3.11
C GLN A 42 -1.97 1.25 2.49
N TYR A 43 -2.36 0.05 2.04
CA TYR A 43 -3.74 -0.24 1.68
C TYR A 43 -4.54 -0.43 2.96
N THR A 44 -5.61 0.33 3.10
CA THR A 44 -6.53 0.29 4.23
C THR A 44 -7.93 -0.13 3.77
N CYS A 45 -8.61 -0.89 4.61
CA CYS A 45 -9.97 -1.34 4.38
C CYS A 45 -10.93 -0.13 4.39
N GLY A 46 -11.76 0.00 3.36
CA GLY A 46 -12.73 1.10 3.29
C GLY A 46 -13.79 1.10 4.40
N LYS A 47 -14.04 -0.04 5.05
CA LYS A 47 -15.07 -0.21 6.10
C LYS A 47 -14.55 0.12 7.51
N CYS A 48 -13.37 -0.38 7.88
CA CYS A 48 -12.83 -0.26 9.24
C CYS A 48 -11.50 0.49 9.32
N SER A 49 -10.98 0.97 8.19
CA SER A 49 -9.67 1.62 8.07
C SER A 49 -8.49 0.76 8.54
N SER A 50 -8.67 -0.55 8.70
CA SER A 50 -7.58 -1.46 9.05
C SER A 50 -6.61 -1.61 7.89
N ILE A 51 -5.32 -1.69 8.18
CA ILE A 51 -4.29 -1.98 7.18
C ILE A 51 -4.49 -3.41 6.67
N ILE A 52 -4.59 -3.57 5.35
CA ILE A 52 -4.74 -4.86 4.66
C ILE A 52 -3.53 -5.21 3.80
N GLY A 53 -2.65 -4.24 3.55
CA GLY A 53 -1.42 -4.42 2.80
C GLY A 53 -0.57 -3.16 2.83
N GLU A 54 0.69 -3.30 2.46
CA GLU A 54 1.64 -2.19 2.34
C GLU A 54 2.30 -2.26 0.97
N TYR A 55 2.62 -1.11 0.39
CA TYR A 55 3.37 -1.03 -0.86
C TYR A 55 4.54 -0.06 -0.72
N ARG A 56 5.58 -0.34 -1.49
CA ARG A 56 6.81 0.45 -1.54
C ARG A 56 7.24 0.59 -2.99
N VAL A 57 7.50 1.82 -3.40
CA VAL A 57 7.99 2.16 -4.73
C VAL A 57 9.45 2.53 -4.58
N PHE A 58 10.31 1.73 -5.21
CA PHE A 58 11.75 1.99 -5.24
C PHE A 58 12.17 2.52 -6.60
N GLU A 59 13.13 3.43 -6.58
CA GLU A 59 13.79 3.98 -7.75
C GLU A 59 15.29 3.70 -7.64
N LYS A 60 15.95 3.41 -8.77
CA LYS A 60 17.41 3.28 -8.77
C LYS A 60 18.01 4.68 -8.69
N GLY A 61 18.77 4.95 -7.63
CA GLY A 61 19.62 6.13 -7.54
C GLY A 61 20.67 6.07 -8.64
N GLN A 62 20.70 7.10 -9.47
CA GLN A 62 21.57 7.23 -10.64
C GLN A 62 23.06 7.23 -10.25
#